data_AF-A0A918B1R9-F1
#
_entry.id   AF-A0A918B1R9-F1
#
_cell.length_a   1.000
_cell.length_b   1.000
_cell.length_c   1.000
_cell.angle_alpha   90.00
_cell.angle_beta   90.00
_cell.angle_gamma   90.00
#
_symmetry.space_group_name_H-M   'P 1'
#
loop_
_entity.id
_entity.type
_entity.pdbx_description
1 polymer ?
#
loop_
_entity_poly.entity_id
_entity_poly.type
_entity_poly.pdbx_seq_one_letter_code
_entity_poly.pdbx_strand_id
1 'polypeptide(L)'
;MVSDNLAKQLRDLRLRAGNPSYRDIERLLKGTGRNREMARSTIQEKLTGKNPLKLHQTLALVAAIAEYAQSNGTPLSPQEVDEKSWRAKFVATSRPSSYNSNKESRVPHTTGNPPEPWDASPLRNAGMSDLLDLISQSEGAPLSTWVPHVAAEMFTAQMSCESLMKWTAQASPHEIVQCTVALEGMFPLPDPENNDSWGNWSPGNNATVEKLLRHTARQRSLQNVPVLVVGLRRASVGQYVDMLLTSLAQWHLSHALQAIVARLRAAALSQDALKMLGFVGSHRQPTRILEVVSHFSNLGAMEERDSILKGMASDVSRFIIGAKESDPELQDVLMSSIPWNKKPDYAKALTRAGLHELASRIEVPLGGYSDEPPF
;
A
#
# COMPACT_ATOMS: atom_id res chain seq x y z
N MET A 1 -20.20 -17.76 -4.83
CA MET A 1 -20.94 -18.17 -3.61
C MET A 1 -21.29 -17.03 -2.67
N VAL A 2 -20.83 -15.78 -2.89
CA VAL A 2 -21.20 -14.65 -2.00
C VAL A 2 -22.67 -14.21 -2.18
N SER A 3 -23.23 -14.36 -3.38
CA SER A 3 -24.65 -14.12 -3.68
C SER A 3 -25.63 -14.99 -2.87
N ASP A 4 -25.17 -16.13 -2.35
CA ASP A 4 -26.03 -17.12 -1.70
C ASP A 4 -26.52 -16.66 -0.32
N ASN A 5 -25.75 -15.82 0.38
CA ASN A 5 -26.13 -15.31 1.70
C ASN A 5 -27.29 -14.31 1.60
N LEU A 6 -27.23 -13.35 0.66
CA LEU A 6 -28.28 -12.37 0.48
C LEU A 6 -29.58 -13.00 -0.06
N ALA A 7 -29.46 -13.94 -1.00
CA ALA A 7 -30.61 -14.69 -1.52
C ALA A 7 -31.28 -15.54 -0.42
N LYS A 8 -30.50 -16.11 0.50
CA LYS A 8 -31.03 -16.83 1.68
C LYS A 8 -31.80 -15.88 2.60
N GLN A 9 -31.25 -14.71 2.93
CA GLN A 9 -31.91 -13.72 3.78
C GLN A 9 -33.24 -13.22 3.17
N LEU A 10 -33.30 -13.03 1.85
CA LEU A 10 -34.56 -12.67 1.17
C LEU A 10 -35.59 -13.82 1.20
N ARG A 11 -35.16 -15.08 1.12
CA ARG A 11 -36.05 -16.24 1.30
C ARG A 11 -36.60 -16.33 2.71
N ASP A 12 -35.75 -16.09 3.72
CA ASP A 12 -36.17 -16.12 5.12
C ASP A 12 -37.14 -14.97 5.43
N LEU A 13 -36.92 -13.78 4.84
CA LEU A 13 -37.87 -12.67 4.90
C LEU A 13 -39.21 -13.05 4.25
N ARG A 14 -39.19 -13.67 3.08
CA ARG A 14 -40.39 -14.16 2.38
C ARG A 14 -41.17 -15.17 3.23
N LEU A 15 -40.49 -16.13 3.86
CA LEU A 15 -41.15 -17.12 4.72
C LEU A 15 -41.85 -16.45 5.90
N ARG A 16 -41.20 -15.49 6.55
CA ARG A 16 -41.77 -14.74 7.68
C ARG A 16 -42.94 -13.83 7.28
N ALA A 17 -42.95 -13.34 6.04
CA ALA A 17 -44.05 -12.60 5.45
C ALA A 17 -45.28 -13.45 5.07
N GLY A 18 -45.33 -14.73 5.46
CA GLY A 18 -46.42 -15.64 5.07
C GLY A 18 -46.20 -16.33 3.72
N ASN A 19 -44.96 -16.38 3.24
CA ASN A 19 -44.54 -17.09 2.02
C ASN A 19 -45.34 -16.75 0.75
N PRO A 20 -45.41 -15.46 0.33
CA PRO A 20 -46.11 -15.07 -0.89
C PRO A 20 -45.64 -15.87 -2.11
N SER A 21 -46.53 -16.17 -3.05
CA SER A 21 -46.11 -16.82 -4.29
C SER A 21 -45.27 -15.87 -5.15
N TYR A 22 -44.44 -16.39 -6.05
CA TYR A 22 -43.68 -15.54 -6.99
C TYR A 22 -44.59 -14.66 -7.87
N ARG A 23 -45.84 -15.10 -8.11
CA ARG A 23 -46.86 -14.31 -8.84
C ARG A 23 -47.36 -13.14 -8.00
N ASP A 24 -47.52 -13.31 -6.68
CA ASP A 24 -47.94 -12.23 -5.79
C ASP A 24 -46.90 -11.14 -5.71
N ILE A 25 -45.62 -11.53 -5.59
CA ILE A 25 -44.49 -10.59 -5.59
C ILE A 25 -44.40 -9.85 -6.92
N GLU A 26 -44.55 -10.55 -8.05
CA GLU A 26 -44.58 -9.92 -9.39
C GLU A 26 -45.72 -8.90 -9.52
N ARG A 27 -46.92 -9.22 -9.02
CA ARG A 27 -48.07 -8.31 -9.05
C ARG A 27 -47.81 -7.04 -8.23
N LEU A 28 -47.22 -7.16 -7.04
CA LEU A 28 -46.88 -6.02 -6.17
C LEU A 28 -45.78 -5.14 -6.79
N LEU A 29 -44.79 -5.75 -7.44
CA LEU A 29 -43.74 -5.02 -8.17
C LEU A 29 -44.29 -4.25 -9.38
N LYS A 30 -45.34 -4.74 -10.04
CA LYS A 30 -46.04 -4.01 -11.12
C LYS A 30 -46.90 -2.86 -10.59
N GLY A 31 -47.57 -3.07 -9.46
CA GLY A 31 -48.47 -2.08 -8.86
C GLY A 31 -47.77 -0.81 -8.35
N THR A 32 -46.47 -0.89 -8.03
CA THR A 32 -45.73 0.20 -7.39
C THR A 32 -45.23 1.29 -8.36
N GLY A 33 -45.50 1.20 -9.67
CA GLY A 33 -45.31 2.28 -10.67
C GLY A 33 -43.87 2.78 -10.89
N ARG A 34 -42.91 2.28 -10.12
CA ARG A 34 -41.48 2.56 -10.27
C ARG A 34 -40.96 1.51 -11.24
N ASN A 35 -40.40 1.91 -12.39
CA ASN A 35 -39.76 1.07 -13.44
C ASN A 35 -38.81 -0.03 -12.88
N ARG A 36 -39.37 -1.05 -12.24
CA ARG A 36 -38.69 -2.11 -11.48
C ARG A 36 -39.42 -3.43 -11.68
N GLU A 37 -40.01 -3.60 -12.87
CA GLU A 37 -40.67 -4.84 -13.24
C GLU A 37 -39.65 -5.97 -13.27
N MET A 38 -39.99 -7.07 -12.59
CA MET A 38 -39.25 -8.31 -12.67
C MET A 38 -40.23 -9.41 -13.02
N ALA A 39 -39.95 -10.11 -14.13
CA ALA A 39 -40.71 -11.30 -14.49
C ALA A 39 -40.61 -12.36 -13.40
N ARG A 40 -41.64 -13.18 -13.26
CA ARG A 40 -41.69 -14.30 -12.30
C ARG A 40 -40.43 -15.18 -12.29
N SER A 41 -39.91 -15.52 -13.47
CA SER A 41 -38.69 -16.33 -13.62
C SER A 41 -37.48 -15.65 -13.00
N THR A 42 -37.31 -14.35 -13.26
CA THR A 42 -36.25 -13.52 -12.67
C THR A 42 -36.35 -13.50 -11.15
N ILE A 43 -37.54 -13.29 -10.59
CA ILE A 43 -37.75 -13.27 -9.13
C ILE A 43 -37.32 -14.61 -8.52
N GLN A 44 -37.72 -15.73 -9.14
CA GLN A 44 -37.33 -17.06 -8.69
C GLN A 44 -35.81 -17.27 -8.76
N GLU A 45 -35.15 -16.87 -9.84
CA GLU A 45 -33.70 -16.99 -10.00
C GLU A 45 -32.93 -16.13 -8.98
N LYS A 46 -33.41 -14.92 -8.69
CA LYS A 46 -32.80 -14.04 -7.68
C LYS A 46 -32.94 -14.61 -6.27
N LEU A 47 -34.14 -15.09 -5.90
CA LEU A 47 -34.39 -15.67 -4.58
C LEU A 47 -33.69 -17.02 -4.38
N THR A 48 -33.44 -17.76 -5.46
CA THR A 48 -32.67 -19.02 -5.40
C THR A 48 -31.15 -18.80 -5.40
N GLY A 49 -30.68 -17.56 -5.61
CA GLY A 49 -29.25 -17.24 -5.68
C GLY A 49 -28.58 -17.58 -7.02
N LYS A 50 -29.34 -18.08 -8.01
CA LYS A 50 -28.81 -18.44 -9.34
C LYS A 50 -28.25 -17.23 -10.09
N ASN A 51 -28.84 -16.06 -9.88
CA ASN A 51 -28.44 -14.82 -10.55
C ASN A 51 -28.07 -13.72 -9.52
N PRO A 52 -27.01 -12.93 -9.77
CA PRO A 52 -26.55 -11.91 -8.83
C PRO A 52 -27.60 -10.81 -8.67
N LEU A 53 -27.96 -10.48 -7.43
CA LEU A 53 -28.88 -9.39 -7.11
C LEU A 53 -28.19 -8.03 -7.33
N LYS A 54 -28.90 -7.08 -7.96
CA LYS A 54 -28.50 -5.66 -7.95
C LYS A 54 -29.17 -4.96 -6.77
N LEU A 55 -28.57 -3.90 -6.22
CA LEU A 55 -29.10 -3.20 -5.05
C LEU A 55 -30.58 -2.78 -5.22
N HIS A 56 -30.92 -2.16 -6.35
CA HIS A 56 -32.30 -1.74 -6.61
C HIS A 56 -33.29 -2.91 -6.67
N GLN A 57 -32.85 -4.10 -7.10
CA GLN A 57 -33.68 -5.32 -7.14
C GLN A 57 -33.89 -5.87 -5.73
N THR A 58 -32.85 -5.88 -4.90
CA THR A 58 -32.94 -6.26 -3.49
C THR A 58 -33.95 -5.39 -2.77
N LEU A 59 -33.84 -4.06 -2.90
CA LEU A 59 -34.76 -3.13 -2.23
C LEU A 59 -36.19 -3.24 -2.75
N ALA A 60 -36.38 -3.49 -4.06
CA ALA A 60 -37.70 -3.73 -4.64
C ALA A 60 -38.35 -5.01 -4.08
N LEU A 61 -37.59 -6.11 -3.96
CA LEU A 61 -38.08 -7.36 -3.39
C LEU A 61 -38.44 -7.21 -1.92
N VAL A 62 -37.62 -6.52 -1.12
CA VAL A 62 -37.90 -6.25 0.30
C VAL A 62 -39.20 -5.47 0.45
N ALA A 63 -39.38 -4.40 -0.33
CA ALA A 63 -40.60 -3.59 -0.30
C ALA A 63 -41.84 -4.42 -0.67
N ALA A 64 -41.78 -5.20 -1.76
CA ALA A 64 -42.90 -6.04 -2.18
C ALA A 64 -43.24 -7.13 -1.15
N ILE A 65 -42.24 -7.75 -0.52
CA ILE A 65 -42.47 -8.75 0.54
C ILE A 65 -43.10 -8.10 1.78
N ALA A 66 -42.66 -6.91 2.17
CA ALA A 66 -43.21 -6.18 3.30
C ALA A 66 -44.66 -5.72 3.05
N GLU A 67 -44.96 -5.25 1.84
CA GLU A 67 -46.32 -4.87 1.43
C GLU A 67 -47.27 -6.08 1.47
N TYR A 68 -46.82 -7.24 0.98
CA TYR A 68 -47.58 -8.48 1.11
C TYR A 68 -47.85 -8.83 2.58
N ALA A 69 -46.81 -8.80 3.42
CA ALA A 69 -46.91 -9.12 4.84
C ALA A 69 -47.92 -8.22 5.56
N GLN A 70 -47.93 -6.92 5.22
CA GLN A 70 -48.88 -5.95 5.72
C GLN A 70 -50.32 -6.26 5.27
N SER A 71 -50.51 -6.60 3.99
CA SER A 71 -51.84 -6.97 3.46
C SER A 71 -52.41 -8.27 4.05
N ASN A 72 -51.54 -9.18 4.51
CA ASN A 72 -51.92 -10.49 5.04
C ASN A 72 -51.99 -10.54 6.58
N GLY A 73 -51.91 -9.38 7.25
CA GLY A 73 -52.04 -9.28 8.71
C GLY A 73 -50.82 -9.74 9.52
N THR A 74 -49.67 -9.93 8.87
CA THR A 74 -48.40 -10.32 9.52
C THR A 74 -47.32 -9.28 9.23
N PRO A 75 -47.42 -8.05 9.76
CA PRO A 75 -46.46 -7.00 9.47
C PRO A 75 -45.06 -7.39 9.96
N LEU A 76 -44.07 -7.25 9.08
CA LEU A 76 -42.67 -7.45 9.42
C LEU A 76 -42.16 -6.32 10.33
N SER A 77 -41.14 -6.60 11.13
CA SER A 77 -40.54 -5.57 12.00
C SER A 77 -39.93 -4.43 11.15
N PRO A 78 -40.03 -3.16 11.59
CA PRO A 78 -39.41 -2.03 10.89
C PRO A 78 -37.91 -2.22 10.63
N GLN A 79 -37.21 -2.91 11.52
CA GLN A 79 -35.78 -3.21 11.37
C GLN A 79 -35.49 -4.20 10.23
N GLU A 80 -36.45 -5.05 9.90
CA GLU A 80 -36.33 -6.07 8.85
C GLU A 80 -36.61 -5.51 7.46
N VAL A 81 -37.34 -4.40 7.38
CA VAL A 81 -37.71 -3.72 6.15
C VAL A 81 -36.87 -2.45 5.93
N ASP A 82 -36.09 -2.04 6.93
CA ASP A 82 -35.25 -0.83 6.86
C ASP A 82 -34.31 -0.85 5.65
N GLU A 83 -34.45 0.17 4.80
CA GLU A 83 -33.69 0.31 3.57
C GLU A 83 -32.19 0.46 3.85
N LYS A 84 -31.81 1.15 4.93
CA LYS A 84 -30.40 1.36 5.30
C LYS A 84 -29.73 0.05 5.68
N SER A 85 -30.39 -0.76 6.50
CA SER A 85 -29.96 -2.12 6.87
C SER A 85 -29.73 -3.01 5.63
N TRP A 86 -30.65 -3.00 4.66
CA TRP A 86 -30.49 -3.78 3.43
C TRP A 86 -29.39 -3.26 2.51
N ARG A 87 -29.18 -1.94 2.44
CA ARG A 87 -28.03 -1.34 1.73
C ARG A 87 -26.71 -1.78 2.37
N ALA A 88 -26.59 -1.76 3.69
CA ALA A 88 -25.41 -2.22 4.41
C ALA A 88 -25.13 -3.71 4.16
N LYS A 89 -26.16 -4.56 4.26
CA LYS A 89 -26.08 -6.01 3.95
C LYS A 89 -25.66 -6.25 2.49
N PHE A 90 -26.20 -5.47 1.55
CA PHE A 90 -25.84 -5.57 0.15
C PHE A 90 -24.37 -5.22 -0.09
N VAL A 91 -23.86 -4.14 0.51
CA VAL A 91 -22.45 -3.72 0.39
C VAL A 91 -21.53 -4.77 1.02
N ALA A 92 -21.86 -5.28 2.20
CA ALA A 92 -21.10 -6.35 2.86
C ALA A 92 -20.99 -7.62 2.00
N THR A 93 -22.05 -7.93 1.25
CA THR A 93 -22.12 -9.11 0.37
C THR A 93 -21.54 -8.86 -1.03
N SER A 94 -21.51 -7.61 -1.50
CA SER A 94 -21.02 -7.25 -2.83
C SER A 94 -19.53 -6.94 -2.87
N ARG A 95 -18.90 -6.75 -1.70
CA ARG A 95 -17.44 -6.71 -1.62
C ARG A 95 -16.89 -8.01 -2.21
N PRO A 96 -16.07 -7.97 -3.27
CA PRO A 96 -15.48 -9.17 -3.83
C PRO A 96 -14.75 -9.86 -2.69
N SER A 97 -15.21 -11.07 -2.34
CA SER A 97 -14.51 -11.96 -1.45
C SER A 97 -13.19 -12.31 -2.13
N SER A 98 -12.21 -11.45 -1.94
CA SER A 98 -10.82 -11.79 -2.13
C SER A 98 -10.52 -12.89 -1.12
N TYR A 99 -10.45 -14.11 -1.62
CA TYR A 99 -9.95 -15.30 -0.97
C TYR A 99 -10.85 -15.98 0.08
N ASN A 100 -11.26 -17.20 -0.27
CA ASN A 100 -11.58 -18.28 0.68
C ASN A 100 -10.42 -18.45 1.68
N SER A 101 -10.53 -17.83 2.84
CA SER A 101 -9.84 -18.24 4.06
C SER A 101 -10.62 -19.38 4.72
N ASN A 102 -10.64 -20.55 4.10
CA ASN A 102 -11.15 -21.78 4.71
C ASN A 102 -9.99 -22.73 5.00
N LYS A 103 -9.19 -22.35 6.01
CA LYS A 103 -8.77 -23.19 7.14
C LYS A 103 -7.80 -22.36 7.95
N GLU A 104 -8.13 -22.22 9.21
CA GLU A 104 -7.25 -21.71 10.26
C GLU A 104 -5.94 -22.49 10.27
N SER A 105 -4.97 -22.03 9.48
CA SER A 105 -3.67 -21.79 10.07
C SER A 105 -3.84 -20.47 10.80
N ARG A 106 -4.27 -20.53 12.07
CA ARG A 106 -3.90 -19.50 13.04
C ARG A 106 -2.39 -19.44 12.98
N VAL A 107 -1.85 -18.61 12.08
CA VAL A 107 -0.49 -18.12 12.23
C VAL A 107 -0.52 -17.55 13.63
N PRO A 108 0.26 -18.09 14.58
CA PRO A 108 0.23 -17.63 15.95
C PRO A 108 0.40 -16.12 15.85
N HIS A 109 -0.63 -15.38 16.25
CA HIS A 109 -0.49 -13.95 16.48
C HIS A 109 0.67 -13.87 17.45
N THR A 110 1.83 -13.49 16.92
CA THR A 110 3.04 -13.26 17.71
C THR A 110 2.58 -12.44 18.89
N THR A 111 2.77 -13.00 20.08
CA THR A 111 2.43 -12.46 21.40
C THR A 111 3.28 -11.22 21.71
N GLY A 112 3.37 -10.30 20.75
CA GLY A 112 3.81 -8.94 20.97
C GLY A 112 2.72 -8.26 21.77
N ASN A 113 3.14 -7.48 22.75
CA ASN A 113 2.24 -6.61 23.50
C ASN A 113 1.33 -5.87 22.52
N PRO A 114 0.03 -5.71 22.85
CA PRO A 114 -0.87 -4.91 22.03
C PRO A 114 -0.20 -3.54 21.79
N PRO A 115 -0.24 -3.03 20.55
CA PRO A 115 0.35 -1.73 20.24
C PRO A 115 -0.21 -0.69 21.21
N GLU A 116 0.65 0.23 21.63
CA GLU A 116 0.25 1.31 22.52
C GLU A 116 -0.95 2.05 21.91
N PRO A 117 -1.98 2.39 22.71
CA PRO A 117 -3.12 3.14 22.21
C PRO A 117 -2.65 4.46 21.59
N TRP A 118 -3.20 4.80 20.43
CA TRP A 118 -2.85 6.04 19.74
C TRP A 118 -3.30 7.25 20.56
N ASP A 119 -2.40 8.23 20.74
CA ASP A 119 -2.73 9.49 21.39
C ASP A 119 -3.63 10.36 20.51
N ALA A 120 -4.93 10.28 20.78
CA ALA A 120 -5.96 11.07 20.11
C ALA A 120 -6.20 12.46 20.78
N SER A 121 -5.33 12.89 21.71
CA SER A 121 -5.43 14.21 22.35
C SER A 121 -5.48 15.38 21.36
N PRO A 122 -4.72 15.39 20.24
CA PRO A 122 -4.84 16.46 19.25
C PRO A 122 -6.24 16.59 18.67
N LEU A 123 -6.92 15.48 18.36
CA LEU A 123 -8.30 15.49 17.84
C LEU A 123 -9.29 15.99 18.89
N ARG A 124 -9.10 15.59 20.15
CA ARG A 124 -9.92 16.04 21.27
C ARG A 124 -9.80 17.55 21.49
N ASN A 125 -8.58 18.07 21.47
CA ASN A 125 -8.31 19.49 21.65
C ASN A 125 -8.83 20.33 20.46
N ALA A 126 -8.88 19.75 19.26
CA ALA A 126 -9.47 20.36 18.08
C ALA A 126 -11.01 20.27 18.02
N GLY A 127 -11.66 19.58 18.98
CA GLY A 127 -13.11 19.41 19.00
C GLY A 127 -13.65 18.46 17.92
N MET A 128 -12.82 17.59 17.35
CA MET A 128 -13.21 16.63 16.31
C MET A 128 -13.82 15.36 16.93
N SER A 129 -14.96 15.52 17.63
CA SER A 129 -15.63 14.43 18.36
C SER A 129 -16.15 13.34 17.43
N ASP A 130 -16.55 13.69 16.21
CA ASP A 130 -16.97 12.77 15.16
C ASP A 130 -15.87 11.79 14.74
N LEU A 131 -14.62 12.26 14.64
CA LEU A 131 -13.47 11.39 14.39
C LEU A 131 -13.17 10.48 15.58
N LEU A 132 -13.27 11.00 16.81
CA LEU A 132 -13.11 10.18 18.02
C LEU A 132 -14.17 9.07 18.08
N ASP A 133 -15.41 9.39 17.73
CA ASP A 133 -16.49 8.42 17.63
C ASP A 133 -16.21 7.38 16.54
N LEU A 134 -15.76 7.81 15.35
CA LEU A 134 -15.36 6.91 14.27
C LEU A 134 -14.25 5.94 14.71
N ILE A 135 -13.22 6.44 15.40
CA ILE A 135 -12.10 5.62 15.90
C ILE A 135 -12.62 4.60 16.92
N SER A 136 -13.46 5.03 17.86
CA SER A 136 -14.03 4.14 18.89
C SER A 136 -14.92 3.05 18.30
N GLN A 137 -15.74 3.39 17.29
CA GLN A 137 -16.60 2.43 16.59
C GLN A 137 -15.81 1.49 15.68
N SER A 138 -14.60 1.88 15.29
CA SER A 138 -13.70 1.10 14.45
C SER A 138 -12.77 0.19 15.24
N GLU A 139 -12.95 0.07 16.57
CA GLU A 139 -12.16 -0.87 17.38
C GLU A 139 -12.34 -2.31 16.86
N GLY A 140 -11.23 -2.92 16.43
CA GLY A 140 -11.22 -4.25 15.82
C GLY A 140 -11.51 -4.28 14.32
N ALA A 141 -11.85 -3.16 13.68
CA ALA A 141 -11.95 -3.06 12.23
C ALA A 141 -10.56 -2.91 11.56
N PRO A 142 -10.38 -3.39 10.31
CA PRO A 142 -9.13 -3.21 9.58
C PRO A 142 -8.76 -1.72 9.43
N LEU A 143 -7.47 -1.40 9.54
CA LEU A 143 -7.01 0.00 9.47
C LEU A 143 -7.36 0.66 8.14
N SER A 144 -7.36 -0.14 7.07
CA SER A 144 -7.74 0.30 5.72
C SER A 144 -9.16 0.87 5.61
N THR A 145 -10.07 0.56 6.54
CA THR A 145 -11.45 1.04 6.47
C THR A 145 -11.65 2.43 7.07
N TRP A 146 -10.79 2.85 8.01
CA TRP A 146 -11.03 4.07 8.80
C TRP A 146 -9.84 5.03 8.82
N VAL A 147 -8.59 4.55 8.81
CA VAL A 147 -7.39 5.41 8.84
C VAL A 147 -7.36 6.44 7.70
N PRO A 148 -7.67 6.07 6.44
CA PRO A 148 -7.71 7.06 5.35
C PRO A 148 -8.72 8.18 5.59
N HIS A 149 -9.90 7.86 6.13
CA HIS A 149 -10.94 8.85 6.42
C HIS A 149 -10.51 9.80 7.54
N VAL A 150 -9.94 9.27 8.63
CA VAL A 150 -9.38 10.11 9.71
C VAL A 150 -8.28 11.01 9.16
N ALA A 151 -7.38 10.47 8.33
CA ALA A 151 -6.33 11.26 7.70
C ALA A 151 -6.92 12.37 6.79
N ALA A 152 -7.99 12.09 6.05
CA ALA A 152 -8.62 13.06 5.14
C ALA A 152 -9.22 14.24 5.89
N GLU A 153 -9.92 13.96 6.98
CA GLU A 153 -10.49 15.00 7.84
C GLU A 153 -9.38 15.79 8.57
N MET A 154 -8.31 15.11 9.03
CA MET A 154 -7.14 15.79 9.58
C MET A 154 -6.48 16.73 8.56
N PHE A 155 -6.32 16.30 7.30
CA PHE A 155 -5.78 17.16 6.24
C PHE A 155 -6.69 18.34 5.91
N THR A 156 -8.00 18.11 5.86
CA THR A 156 -9.00 19.18 5.67
C THR A 156 -8.90 20.23 6.78
N ALA A 157 -8.65 19.78 8.01
CA ALA A 157 -8.41 20.63 9.17
C ALA A 157 -6.97 21.19 9.25
N GLN A 158 -6.11 20.96 8.25
CA GLN A 158 -4.69 21.35 8.23
C GLN A 158 -3.86 20.81 9.41
N MET A 159 -4.25 19.65 9.96
CA MET A 159 -3.55 18.96 11.05
C MET A 159 -2.50 17.97 10.52
N SER A 160 -1.44 17.72 11.30
CA SER A 160 -0.41 16.74 10.94
C SER A 160 -0.88 15.31 11.21
N CYS A 161 -0.85 14.46 10.18
CA CYS A 161 -1.11 13.02 10.29
C CYS A 161 0.12 12.20 10.77
N GLU A 162 1.22 12.83 11.18
CA GLU A 162 2.47 12.11 11.49
C GLU A 162 2.31 11.10 12.64
N SER A 163 1.65 11.47 13.74
CA SER A 163 1.43 10.56 14.87
C SER A 163 0.55 9.36 14.46
N LEU A 164 -0.48 9.60 13.65
CA LEU A 164 -1.36 8.57 13.11
C LEU A 164 -0.59 7.60 12.19
N MET A 165 0.23 8.11 11.27
CA MET A 165 1.04 7.26 10.38
C MET A 165 2.11 6.48 11.15
N LYS A 166 2.73 7.10 12.17
CA LYS A 166 3.69 6.45 13.07
C LYS A 166 3.04 5.32 13.87
N TRP A 167 1.79 5.48 14.29
CA TRP A 167 1.02 4.44 14.97
C TRP A 167 0.59 3.34 14.00
N THR A 168 0.07 3.72 12.82
CA THR A 168 -0.35 2.79 11.75
C THR A 168 0.80 1.90 11.28
N ALA A 169 2.04 2.41 11.24
CA ALA A 169 3.24 1.64 10.91
C ALA A 169 3.54 0.47 11.88
N GLN A 170 2.93 0.47 13.07
CA GLN A 170 3.02 -0.62 14.03
C GLN A 170 2.06 -1.77 13.70
N ALA A 171 1.18 -1.64 12.71
CA ALA A 171 0.22 -2.67 12.30
C ALA A 171 0.87 -3.82 11.54
N SER A 172 0.19 -4.97 11.46
CA SER A 172 0.72 -6.15 10.74
C SER A 172 1.08 -5.81 9.28
N PRO A 173 2.01 -6.55 8.63
CA PRO A 173 2.40 -6.25 7.25
C PRO A 173 1.22 -6.26 6.27
N HIS A 174 0.23 -7.13 6.53
CA HIS A 174 -0.98 -7.19 5.73
C HIS A 174 -1.85 -5.93 5.90
N GLU A 175 -2.05 -5.48 7.14
CA GLU A 175 -2.78 -4.25 7.44
C GLU A 175 -2.09 -3.02 6.83
N ILE A 176 -0.75 -2.95 6.88
CA ILE A 176 0.01 -1.86 6.26
C ILE A 176 -0.21 -1.83 4.74
N VAL A 177 -0.16 -2.97 4.07
CA VAL A 177 -0.40 -3.05 2.61
C VAL A 177 -1.83 -2.63 2.27
N GLN A 178 -2.84 -3.14 2.99
CA GLN A 178 -4.22 -2.75 2.76
C GLN A 178 -4.46 -1.27 3.04
N CYS A 179 -3.88 -0.74 4.11
CA CYS A 179 -3.98 0.67 4.47
C CYS A 179 -3.27 1.54 3.43
N THR A 180 -2.12 1.10 2.90
CA THR A 180 -1.42 1.78 1.80
C THR A 180 -2.31 1.89 0.55
N VAL A 181 -2.98 0.80 0.16
CA VAL A 181 -3.91 0.80 -0.98
C VAL A 181 -5.09 1.75 -0.75
N ALA A 182 -5.65 1.74 0.45
CA ALA A 182 -6.78 2.59 0.79
C ALA A 182 -6.38 4.08 0.85
N LEU A 183 -5.20 4.38 1.37
CA LEU A 183 -4.61 5.72 1.34
C LEU A 183 -4.33 6.18 -0.08
N GLU A 184 -3.77 5.33 -0.94
CA GLU A 184 -3.51 5.65 -2.35
C GLU A 184 -4.81 5.98 -3.10
N GLY A 185 -5.87 5.19 -2.87
CA GLY A 185 -7.17 5.46 -3.50
C GLY A 185 -7.82 6.77 -3.03
N MET A 186 -7.48 7.23 -1.83
CA MET A 186 -8.03 8.47 -1.25
C MET A 186 -7.16 9.70 -1.52
N PHE A 187 -5.85 9.50 -1.63
CA PHE A 187 -4.84 10.53 -1.87
C PHE A 187 -3.91 10.07 -3.01
N PRO A 188 -4.41 9.99 -4.25
CA PRO A 188 -3.58 9.57 -5.37
C PRO A 188 -2.45 10.57 -5.60
N LEU A 189 -1.29 10.08 -6.03
CA LEU A 189 -0.21 10.96 -6.48
C LEU A 189 -0.71 11.81 -7.66
N PRO A 190 -0.36 13.11 -7.71
CA PRO A 190 -0.67 13.97 -8.83
C PRO A 190 -0.01 13.36 -10.05
N ASP A 191 -0.83 13.14 -11.07
CA ASP A 191 -0.33 12.74 -12.37
C ASP A 191 0.53 13.89 -12.91
N PRO A 192 1.86 13.69 -13.10
CA PRO A 192 2.74 14.75 -13.58
C PRO A 192 2.39 15.22 -14.98
N GLU A 193 1.61 14.46 -15.74
CA GLU A 193 1.10 14.86 -17.07
C GLU A 193 -0.25 15.59 -16.98
N ASN A 194 -0.94 15.50 -15.85
CA ASN A 194 -2.23 16.15 -15.67
C ASN A 194 -2.04 17.61 -15.23
N ASN A 195 -2.10 18.51 -16.22
CA ASN A 195 -1.91 19.94 -16.06
C ASN A 195 -3.10 20.67 -15.39
N ASP A 196 -4.04 19.92 -14.80
CA ASP A 196 -5.18 20.50 -14.09
C ASP A 196 -4.73 21.14 -12.78
N SER A 197 -4.47 22.45 -12.87
CA SER A 197 -4.10 23.33 -11.74
C SER A 197 -5.08 23.33 -10.57
N TRP A 198 -6.31 22.82 -10.78
CA TRP A 198 -7.37 22.72 -9.78
C TRP A 198 -7.44 21.33 -9.09
N GLY A 199 -6.78 20.31 -9.66
CA GLY A 199 -6.75 18.94 -9.14
C GLY A 199 -5.51 18.60 -8.31
N ASN A 200 -4.49 19.46 -8.32
CA ASN A 200 -3.28 19.29 -7.52
C ASN A 200 -3.56 19.64 -6.05
N TRP A 201 -4.10 18.67 -5.34
CA TRP A 201 -4.08 18.62 -3.88
C TRP A 201 -2.67 18.95 -3.41
N SER A 202 -2.57 19.82 -2.40
CA SER A 202 -1.30 20.46 -1.99
C SER A 202 -0.12 19.47 -1.88
N PRO A 203 1.14 19.93 -2.04
CA PRO A 203 2.34 19.09 -1.85
C PRO A 203 2.39 18.32 -0.52
N GLY A 204 1.59 18.73 0.48
CA GLY A 204 1.46 18.04 1.77
C GLY A 204 0.67 16.73 1.73
N ASN A 205 -0.23 16.53 0.76
CA ASN A 205 -1.17 15.39 0.71
C ASN A 205 -0.56 14.12 0.12
N ASN A 206 0.40 14.26 -0.82
CA ASN A 206 1.15 13.15 -1.42
C ASN A 206 2.06 12.40 -0.44
N ALA A 207 2.29 12.98 0.74
CA ALA A 207 3.21 12.42 1.73
C ALA A 207 2.58 11.35 2.62
N THR A 208 1.29 11.00 2.48
CA THR A 208 0.62 10.15 3.47
C THR A 208 1.08 8.70 3.38
N VAL A 209 1.04 8.11 2.18
CA VAL A 209 1.62 6.79 1.90
C VAL A 209 3.13 6.79 2.17
N GLU A 210 3.83 7.84 1.75
CA GLU A 210 5.27 7.98 2.00
C GLU A 210 5.61 8.01 3.49
N LYS A 211 4.88 8.78 4.29
CA LYS A 211 5.05 8.84 5.75
C LYS A 211 4.80 7.46 6.37
N LEU A 212 3.72 6.78 5.99
CA LEU A 212 3.42 5.42 6.47
C LEU A 212 4.57 4.46 6.17
N LEU A 213 5.05 4.42 4.92
CA LEU A 213 6.12 3.51 4.52
C LEU A 213 7.48 3.89 5.14
N ARG A 214 7.76 5.18 5.32
CA ARG A 214 8.95 5.66 6.03
C ARG A 214 8.93 5.23 7.50
N HIS A 215 7.80 5.40 8.21
CA HIS A 215 7.67 4.94 9.59
C HIS A 215 7.72 3.41 9.68
N THR A 216 7.12 2.72 8.72
CA THR A 216 7.19 1.25 8.58
C THR A 216 8.63 0.79 8.44
N ALA A 217 9.41 1.44 7.57
CA ALA A 217 10.83 1.14 7.39
C ALA A 217 11.64 1.34 8.68
N ARG A 218 11.31 2.33 9.51
CA ARG A 218 12.03 2.63 10.77
C ARG A 218 11.70 1.67 11.92
N GLN A 219 10.43 1.32 12.10
CA GLN A 219 9.97 0.66 13.33
C GLN A 219 9.93 -0.86 13.24
N ARG A 220 9.70 -1.42 12.05
CA ARG A 220 9.35 -2.84 11.94
C ARG A 220 10.58 -3.73 12.02
N SER A 221 10.35 -4.91 12.59
CA SER A 221 11.34 -5.97 12.53
C SER A 221 11.66 -6.27 11.07
N LEU A 222 12.97 -6.33 10.78
CA LEU A 222 13.55 -6.61 9.46
C LEU A 222 12.98 -7.88 8.81
N GLN A 223 12.29 -8.69 9.60
CA GLN A 223 11.63 -9.93 9.23
C GLN A 223 10.51 -9.78 8.22
N ASN A 224 9.82 -8.65 8.24
CA ASN A 224 8.58 -8.46 7.49
C ASN A 224 8.78 -7.82 6.11
N VAL A 225 10.00 -7.39 5.78
CA VAL A 225 10.28 -6.65 4.54
C VAL A 225 9.85 -7.42 3.28
N PRO A 226 10.15 -8.72 3.12
CA PRO A 226 9.70 -9.45 1.93
C PRO A 226 8.17 -9.50 1.77
N VAL A 227 7.44 -9.63 2.89
CA VAL A 227 5.97 -9.67 2.90
C VAL A 227 5.40 -8.33 2.43
N LEU A 228 5.98 -7.21 2.88
CA LEU A 228 5.58 -5.88 2.44
C LEU A 228 5.84 -5.68 0.95
N VAL A 229 7.04 -6.01 0.46
CA VAL A 229 7.41 -5.86 -0.96
C VAL A 229 6.47 -6.66 -1.87
N VAL A 230 6.25 -7.95 -1.56
CA VAL A 230 5.33 -8.80 -2.33
C VAL A 230 3.89 -8.31 -2.21
N GLY A 231 3.47 -7.91 -1.01
CA GLY A 231 2.12 -7.41 -0.76
C GLY A 231 1.80 -6.16 -1.58
N LEU A 232 2.70 -5.18 -1.60
CA LEU A 232 2.54 -3.94 -2.37
C LEU A 232 2.44 -4.22 -3.88
N ARG A 233 3.28 -5.11 -4.42
CA ARG A 233 3.21 -5.50 -5.84
C ARG A 233 1.91 -6.22 -6.18
N ARG A 234 1.48 -7.16 -5.34
CA ARG A 234 0.24 -7.93 -5.56
C ARG A 234 -1.01 -7.06 -5.45
N ALA A 235 -0.94 -5.97 -4.71
CA ALA A 235 -2.04 -5.04 -4.53
C ALA A 235 -2.05 -3.89 -5.55
N SER A 236 -1.30 -4.01 -6.66
CA SER A 236 -1.21 -3.00 -7.73
C SER A 236 -0.69 -1.63 -7.30
N VAL A 237 0.01 -1.57 -6.16
CA VAL A 237 0.66 -0.35 -5.64
C VAL A 237 2.18 -0.52 -5.64
N GLY A 238 2.69 -1.20 -6.67
CA GLY A 238 4.10 -1.60 -6.80
C GLY A 238 5.08 -0.43 -6.91
N GLN A 239 4.63 0.75 -7.36
CA GLN A 239 5.44 1.99 -7.41
C GLN A 239 6.00 2.39 -6.05
N TYR A 240 5.33 2.01 -4.96
CA TYR A 240 5.77 2.32 -3.59
C TYR A 240 6.85 1.38 -3.03
N VAL A 241 7.18 0.30 -3.73
CA VAL A 241 8.26 -0.60 -3.32
C VAL A 241 9.59 0.16 -3.28
N ASP A 242 9.88 0.97 -4.30
CA ASP A 242 11.14 1.71 -4.37
C ASP A 242 11.27 2.73 -3.23
N MET A 243 10.15 3.35 -2.84
CA MET A 243 10.08 4.28 -1.72
C MET A 243 10.35 3.57 -0.37
N LEU A 244 9.78 2.37 -0.18
CA LEU A 244 10.05 1.53 0.99
C LEU A 244 11.53 1.12 1.03
N LEU A 245 12.07 0.61 -0.08
CA LEU A 245 13.47 0.17 -0.17
C LEU A 245 14.46 1.32 0.02
N THR A 246 14.16 2.50 -0.54
CA THR A 246 14.95 3.72 -0.34
C THR A 246 14.95 4.13 1.12
N SER A 247 13.81 4.06 1.79
CA SER A 247 13.73 4.33 3.23
C SER A 247 14.57 3.30 4.01
N LEU A 248 14.46 2.01 3.73
CA LEU A 248 15.27 1.00 4.40
C LEU A 248 16.78 1.26 4.22
N ALA A 249 17.20 1.62 3.00
CA ALA A 249 18.59 1.90 2.66
C ALA A 249 19.19 3.11 3.42
N GLN A 250 18.38 4.15 3.67
CA GLN A 250 18.81 5.37 4.35
C GLN A 250 18.96 5.19 5.88
N TRP A 251 18.04 4.45 6.51
CA TRP A 251 17.89 4.48 7.98
C TRP A 251 18.64 3.38 8.72
N HIS A 252 18.88 2.22 8.10
CA HIS A 252 19.39 1.03 8.82
C HIS A 252 20.91 0.94 8.85
N LEU A 253 21.47 0.38 9.92
CA LEU A 253 22.90 0.08 10.05
C LEU A 253 23.33 -1.09 9.14
N SER A 254 24.63 -1.23 8.88
CA SER A 254 25.16 -2.22 7.92
C SER A 254 24.72 -3.67 8.20
N HIS A 255 24.74 -4.10 9.47
CA HIS A 255 24.29 -5.44 9.88
C HIS A 255 22.77 -5.65 9.67
N ALA A 256 21.97 -4.60 9.88
CA ALA A 256 20.53 -4.65 9.65
C ALA A 256 20.22 -4.73 8.14
N LEU A 257 20.95 -3.96 7.31
CA LEU A 257 20.86 -4.04 5.86
C LEU A 257 21.23 -5.43 5.34
N GLN A 258 22.32 -6.03 5.84
CA GLN A 258 22.70 -7.41 5.52
C GLN A 258 21.57 -8.40 5.85
N ALA A 259 20.95 -8.27 7.04
CA ALA A 259 19.83 -9.13 7.42
C ALA A 259 18.60 -8.93 6.52
N ILE A 260 18.32 -7.71 6.07
CA ILE A 260 17.26 -7.44 5.09
C ILE A 260 17.57 -8.09 3.74
N VAL A 261 18.80 -7.91 3.22
CA VAL A 261 19.27 -8.51 1.95
C VAL A 261 19.12 -10.03 1.97
N ALA A 262 19.59 -10.68 3.05
CA ALA A 262 19.48 -12.12 3.21
C ALA A 262 18.02 -12.60 3.19
N ARG A 263 17.10 -11.86 3.83
CA ARG A 263 15.67 -12.18 3.84
C ARG A 263 14.99 -11.96 2.50
N LEU A 264 15.33 -10.88 1.79
CA LEU A 264 14.83 -10.64 0.44
C LEU A 264 15.28 -11.77 -0.50
N ARG A 265 16.56 -12.16 -0.47
CA ARG A 265 17.08 -13.29 -1.26
C ARG A 265 16.43 -14.62 -0.89
N ALA A 266 16.24 -14.91 0.40
CA ALA A 266 15.54 -16.12 0.86
C ALA A 266 14.08 -16.18 0.37
N ALA A 267 13.46 -15.03 0.11
CA ALA A 267 12.13 -14.92 -0.48
C ALA A 267 12.14 -14.83 -2.03
N ALA A 268 13.28 -15.13 -2.68
CA ALA A 268 13.48 -15.01 -4.13
C ALA A 268 13.30 -13.60 -4.71
N LEU A 269 13.57 -12.56 -3.90
CA LEU A 269 13.52 -11.14 -4.29
C LEU A 269 14.93 -10.56 -4.49
N SER A 270 15.81 -11.27 -5.20
CA SER A 270 17.22 -10.88 -5.37
C SER A 270 17.39 -9.53 -6.07
N GLN A 271 16.53 -9.22 -7.04
CA GLN A 271 16.56 -7.92 -7.73
C GLN A 271 16.23 -6.76 -6.78
N ASP A 272 15.26 -6.93 -5.89
CA ASP A 272 14.91 -5.92 -4.88
C ASP A 272 16.02 -5.74 -3.85
N ALA A 273 16.72 -6.82 -3.50
CA ALA A 273 17.87 -6.75 -2.61
C ALA A 273 19.01 -5.92 -3.21
N LEU A 274 19.39 -6.19 -4.48
CA LEU A 274 20.41 -5.40 -5.18
C LEU A 274 19.96 -3.95 -5.40
N LYS A 275 18.69 -3.74 -5.78
CA LYS A 275 18.13 -2.39 -5.95
C LYS A 275 18.20 -1.58 -4.65
N MET A 276 17.85 -2.19 -3.51
CA MET A 276 17.98 -1.57 -2.19
C MET A 276 19.43 -1.18 -1.89
N LEU A 277 20.40 -2.03 -2.23
CA LEU A 277 21.83 -1.72 -2.06
C LEU A 277 22.31 -0.60 -2.99
N GLY A 278 21.79 -0.54 -4.21
CA GLY A 278 21.97 0.63 -5.08
C GLY A 278 21.45 1.91 -4.40
N PHE A 279 20.28 1.84 -3.75
CA PHE A 279 19.74 2.99 -3.00
C PHE A 279 20.58 3.37 -1.78
N VAL A 280 21.33 2.45 -1.17
CA VAL A 280 22.30 2.79 -0.11
C VAL A 280 23.33 3.76 -0.68
N GLY A 281 23.91 3.44 -1.84
CA GLY A 281 24.88 4.31 -2.50
C GLY A 281 24.30 5.65 -2.97
N SER A 282 23.08 5.63 -3.51
CA SER A 282 22.53 6.83 -4.15
C SER A 282 21.78 7.78 -3.20
N HIS A 283 21.31 7.30 -2.03
CA HIS A 283 20.49 8.13 -1.13
C HIS A 283 21.06 8.33 0.29
N ARG A 284 21.95 7.47 0.79
CA ARG A 284 22.49 7.60 2.15
C ARG A 284 23.51 8.74 2.28
N GLN A 285 23.79 9.24 3.48
CA GLN A 285 24.88 10.22 3.66
C GLN A 285 26.24 9.65 3.22
N PRO A 286 27.07 10.39 2.45
CA PRO A 286 28.29 9.88 1.83
C PRO A 286 29.22 9.11 2.77
N THR A 287 29.55 9.70 3.93
CA THR A 287 30.41 9.08 4.95
C THR A 287 29.85 7.76 5.49
N ARG A 288 28.53 7.64 5.55
CA ARG A 288 27.82 6.42 5.99
C ARG A 288 27.72 5.35 4.89
N ILE A 289 27.97 5.69 3.62
CA ILE A 289 28.00 4.70 2.54
C ILE A 289 29.23 3.80 2.71
N LEU A 290 30.40 4.40 2.95
CA LEU A 290 31.66 3.66 3.07
C LEU A 290 31.66 2.70 4.28
N GLU A 291 30.98 3.05 5.37
CA GLU A 291 30.73 2.13 6.49
C GLU A 291 29.99 0.85 6.06
N VAL A 292 29.02 0.98 5.15
CA VAL A 292 28.27 -0.17 4.61
C VAL A 292 29.12 -0.94 3.60
N VAL A 293 29.83 -0.24 2.71
CA VAL A 293 30.76 -0.85 1.74
C VAL A 293 31.80 -1.71 2.48
N SER A 294 32.49 -1.15 3.47
CA SER A 294 33.49 -1.87 4.28
C SER A 294 32.88 -3.10 4.98
N HIS A 295 31.67 -2.98 5.53
CA HIS A 295 30.97 -4.11 6.14
C HIS A 295 30.75 -5.27 5.15
N PHE A 296 30.26 -4.99 3.94
CA PHE A 296 30.05 -6.03 2.93
C PHE A 296 31.37 -6.57 2.35
N SER A 297 32.41 -5.73 2.20
CA SER A 297 33.76 -6.17 1.82
C SER A 297 34.34 -7.16 2.82
N ASN A 298 34.24 -6.86 4.13
CA ASN A 298 34.77 -7.72 5.20
C ASN A 298 34.05 -9.08 5.27
N LEU A 299 32.81 -9.15 4.76
CA LEU A 299 32.06 -10.40 4.65
C LEU A 299 32.34 -11.18 3.35
N GLY A 300 33.16 -10.64 2.45
CA GLY A 300 33.41 -11.22 1.13
C GLY A 300 32.23 -11.09 0.16
N ALA A 301 31.25 -10.22 0.45
CA ALA A 301 30.04 -10.03 -0.33
C ALA A 301 30.25 -8.99 -1.45
N MET A 302 31.07 -9.37 -2.45
CA MET A 302 31.53 -8.44 -3.50
C MET A 302 30.40 -7.92 -4.39
N GLU A 303 29.39 -8.74 -4.72
CA GLU A 303 28.24 -8.30 -5.54
C GLU A 303 27.49 -7.15 -4.85
N GLU A 304 27.22 -7.28 -3.55
CA GLU A 304 26.55 -6.25 -2.76
C GLU A 304 27.37 -4.97 -2.64
N ARG A 305 28.68 -5.13 -2.38
CA ARG A 305 29.63 -4.02 -2.33
C ARG A 305 29.59 -3.23 -3.64
N ASP A 306 29.69 -3.92 -4.77
CA ASP A 306 29.74 -3.31 -6.10
C ASP A 306 28.41 -2.63 -6.44
N SER A 307 27.27 -3.22 -6.03
CA SER A 307 25.96 -2.60 -6.17
C SER A 307 25.84 -1.28 -5.39
N ILE A 308 26.41 -1.20 -4.18
CA ILE A 308 26.44 0.04 -3.40
C ILE A 308 27.33 1.09 -4.07
N LEU A 309 28.54 0.70 -4.50
CA LEU A 309 29.49 1.60 -5.17
C LEU A 309 28.93 2.13 -6.49
N LYS A 310 28.20 1.30 -7.24
CA LYS A 310 27.44 1.75 -8.43
C LYS A 310 26.38 2.78 -8.10
N GLY A 311 25.65 2.60 -7.00
CA GLY A 311 24.73 3.61 -6.49
C GLY A 311 25.44 4.91 -6.08
N MET A 312 26.62 4.82 -5.48
CA MET A 312 27.42 5.98 -5.09
C MET A 312 27.96 6.73 -6.31
N ALA A 313 28.39 5.99 -7.33
CA ALA A 313 28.87 6.52 -8.60
C ALA A 313 27.76 7.12 -9.48
N SER A 314 26.47 7.02 -9.11
CA SER A 314 25.39 7.66 -9.90
C SER A 314 25.33 9.18 -9.75
N ASP A 315 25.98 9.73 -8.71
CA ASP A 315 26.05 11.16 -8.42
C ASP A 315 27.52 11.59 -8.29
N VAL A 316 27.90 12.67 -9.01
CA VAL A 316 29.28 13.16 -9.07
C VAL A 316 29.77 13.58 -7.69
N SER A 317 28.93 14.26 -6.91
CA SER A 317 29.36 14.80 -5.61
C SER A 317 29.68 13.67 -4.62
N ARG A 318 28.80 12.66 -4.56
CA ARG A 318 29.01 11.44 -3.77
C ARG A 318 30.24 10.68 -4.24
N PHE A 319 30.40 10.51 -5.54
CA PHE A 319 31.58 9.86 -6.12
C PHE A 319 32.88 10.52 -5.67
N ILE A 320 32.97 11.86 -5.72
CA ILE A 320 34.18 12.59 -5.30
C ILE A 320 34.49 12.35 -3.83
N ILE A 321 33.48 12.35 -2.95
CA ILE A 321 33.68 12.06 -1.53
C ILE A 321 34.19 10.62 -1.35
N GLY A 322 33.57 9.66 -2.03
CA GLY A 322 33.99 8.27 -2.02
C GLY A 322 35.43 8.09 -2.48
N ALA A 323 35.80 8.73 -3.58
CA ALA A 323 37.16 8.67 -4.13
C ALA A 323 38.21 9.24 -3.16
N LYS A 324 37.86 10.28 -2.37
CA LYS A 324 38.77 10.87 -1.37
C LYS A 324 38.97 10.01 -0.13
N GLU A 325 37.90 9.37 0.32
CA GLU A 325 37.86 8.67 1.61
C GLU A 325 38.11 7.16 1.51
N SER A 326 38.08 6.59 0.29
CA SER A 326 38.29 5.15 0.06
C SER A 326 39.77 4.81 -0.08
N ASP A 327 40.13 3.57 0.28
CA ASP A 327 41.42 2.98 -0.07
C ASP A 327 41.59 2.75 -1.59
N PRO A 328 42.82 2.51 -2.09
CA PRO A 328 43.05 2.34 -3.52
C PRO A 328 42.27 1.20 -4.17
N GLU A 329 42.00 0.10 -3.45
CA GLU A 329 41.24 -1.03 -4.00
C GLU A 329 39.77 -0.64 -4.25
N LEU A 330 39.15 0.02 -3.27
CA LEU A 330 37.78 0.52 -3.39
C LEU A 330 37.66 1.66 -4.40
N GLN A 331 38.69 2.49 -4.56
CA GLN A 331 38.72 3.53 -5.59
C GLN A 331 38.61 2.92 -6.98
N ASP A 332 39.30 1.81 -7.25
CA ASP A 332 39.31 1.16 -8.56
C ASP A 332 37.92 0.60 -8.91
N VAL A 333 37.28 -0.05 -7.94
CA VAL A 333 35.91 -0.56 -8.09
C VAL A 333 34.92 0.61 -8.28
N LEU A 334 35.06 1.68 -7.51
CA LEU A 334 34.20 2.87 -7.63
C LEU A 334 34.35 3.54 -9.01
N MET A 335 35.56 3.64 -9.54
CA MET A 335 35.83 4.18 -10.88
C MET A 335 35.28 3.29 -12.00
N SER A 336 35.36 1.97 -11.84
CA SER A 336 34.76 1.02 -12.78
C SER A 336 33.23 1.13 -12.84
N SER A 337 32.61 1.67 -11.79
CA SER A 337 31.16 1.82 -11.67
C SER A 337 30.60 3.08 -12.36
N ILE A 338 31.46 3.97 -12.87
CA ILE A 338 31.03 5.19 -13.57
C ILE A 338 30.43 4.80 -14.92
N PRO A 339 29.20 5.26 -15.26
CA PRO A 339 28.65 5.09 -16.61
C PRO A 339 29.60 5.65 -17.66
N TRP A 340 29.89 4.86 -18.70
CA TRP A 340 30.92 5.20 -19.70
C TRP A 340 30.72 6.59 -20.31
N ASN A 341 29.48 6.90 -20.69
CA ASN A 341 29.07 8.19 -21.25
C ASN A 341 29.24 9.38 -20.29
N LYS A 342 29.43 9.14 -18.99
CA LYS A 342 29.65 10.18 -17.98
C LYS A 342 31.11 10.32 -17.54
N LYS A 343 32.01 9.41 -17.94
CA LYS A 343 33.43 9.46 -17.54
C LYS A 343 34.10 10.83 -17.75
N PRO A 344 33.89 11.55 -18.87
CA PRO A 344 34.47 12.88 -19.06
C PRO A 344 34.03 13.91 -18.02
N ASP A 345 32.78 13.85 -17.56
CA ASP A 345 32.25 14.77 -16.54
C ASP A 345 32.87 14.47 -15.17
N TYR A 346 33.07 13.19 -14.86
CA TYR A 346 33.71 12.75 -13.63
C TYR A 346 35.20 13.11 -13.63
N ALA A 347 35.89 12.99 -14.77
CA ALA A 347 37.29 13.40 -14.91
C ALA A 347 37.46 14.90 -14.63
N LYS A 348 36.61 15.73 -15.24
CA LYS A 348 36.57 17.18 -14.97
C LYS A 348 36.29 17.48 -13.50
N ALA A 349 35.37 16.75 -12.87
CA ALA A 349 35.05 16.93 -11.46
C ALA A 349 36.22 16.53 -10.53
N LEU A 350 36.92 15.44 -10.81
CA LEU A 350 38.12 15.01 -10.09
C LEU A 350 39.25 16.05 -10.21
N THR A 351 39.50 16.56 -11.42
CA THR A 351 40.48 17.63 -11.67
C THR A 351 40.14 18.89 -10.86
N ARG A 352 38.87 19.31 -10.83
CA ARG A 352 38.42 20.44 -9.99
C ARG A 352 38.57 20.18 -8.50
N ALA A 353 38.45 18.92 -8.07
CA ALA A 353 38.59 18.52 -6.68
C ALA A 353 40.05 18.31 -6.23
N GLY A 354 41.03 18.53 -7.12
CA GLY A 354 42.47 18.35 -6.88
C GLY A 354 42.96 16.91 -7.02
N LEU A 355 42.15 16.01 -7.59
CA LEU A 355 42.43 14.58 -7.72
C LEU A 355 42.92 14.23 -9.13
N HIS A 356 44.02 14.85 -9.55
CA HIS A 356 44.53 14.76 -10.93
C HIS A 356 44.93 13.34 -11.34
N GLU A 357 45.51 12.57 -10.42
CA GLU A 357 45.89 11.19 -10.69
C GLU A 357 44.66 10.32 -11.00
N LEU A 358 43.63 10.41 -10.16
CA LEU A 358 42.37 9.69 -10.38
C LEU A 358 41.66 10.16 -11.64
N ALA A 359 41.69 11.46 -11.95
CA ALA A 359 41.14 11.99 -13.20
C ALA A 359 41.80 11.35 -14.41
N SER A 360 43.14 11.27 -14.42
CA SER A 360 43.93 10.68 -15.50
C SER A 360 43.62 9.18 -15.71
N ARG A 361 43.26 8.46 -14.65
CA ARG A 361 42.90 7.04 -14.71
C ARG A 361 41.55 6.77 -15.37
N ILE A 362 40.62 7.74 -15.32
CA ILE A 362 39.29 7.61 -15.94
C ILE A 362 39.16 8.37 -17.26
N GLU A 363 40.11 9.25 -17.58
CA GLU A 363 40.23 9.86 -18.90
C GLU A 363 40.51 8.79 -19.94
N VAL A 364 39.45 8.41 -20.64
CA VAL A 364 39.56 7.58 -21.84
C VAL A 364 40.23 8.45 -22.91
N PRO A 365 41.28 7.98 -23.61
CA PRO A 365 41.86 8.73 -24.69
C PRO A 365 40.78 9.01 -25.74
N LEU A 366 40.43 10.29 -25.91
CA LEU A 366 39.37 10.83 -26.79
C LEU A 366 39.57 10.52 -28.30
N GLY A 367 40.54 9.67 -28.67
CA GLY A 367 41.05 9.52 -30.03
C GLY A 367 40.81 8.17 -30.70
N GLY A 368 40.13 7.20 -30.08
CA GLY A 368 39.85 5.93 -30.74
C GLY A 368 38.91 5.05 -29.94
N TYR A 369 38.10 4.29 -30.66
CA TYR A 369 37.11 3.32 -30.20
C TYR A 369 35.67 3.84 -30.04
N SER A 370 34.82 3.17 -30.82
CA SER A 370 33.37 3.18 -30.87
C SER A 370 32.74 3.02 -29.49
N ASP A 371 31.44 3.29 -29.39
CA ASP A 371 30.58 3.15 -28.19
C ASP A 371 30.55 1.75 -27.51
N GLU A 372 31.50 0.85 -27.81
CA GLU A 372 31.62 -0.47 -27.18
C GLU A 372 32.76 -0.50 -26.14
N PRO A 373 32.52 -1.07 -24.94
CA PRO A 373 33.59 -1.34 -23.98
C PRO A 373 34.60 -2.33 -24.57
N PRO A 374 35.92 -2.17 -24.33
CA PRO A 374 36.90 -3.18 -24.72
C PRO A 374 36.57 -4.50 -23.99
N PHE A 375 36.29 -5.54 -24.77
CA PHE A 375 35.88 -6.88 -24.31
C PHE A 375 36.91 -7.53 -23.38
#